data_AF-A0A3L8A2U0-F1
#
_entry.id   AF-A0A3L8A2U0-F1
#
_cell.length_a   1.000
_cell.length_b   1.000
_cell.length_c   1.000
_cell.angle_alpha   90.00
_cell.angle_beta   90.00
_cell.angle_gamma   90.00
#
_symmetry.space_group_name_H-M   'P 1'
#
loop_
_entity.id
_entity.type
_entity.pdbx_description
1 polymer ?
#
loop_
_entity_poly.entity_id
_entity_poly.type
_entity_poly.pdbx_seq_one_letter_code
_entity_poly.pdbx_strand_id
1 'polypeptide(L)'
;MNVIKKIIAKFVDLAFYMFLGVVVLFLMQLFCFTSFRIPSDSMEPALKDGDRILVNKMIKGARLFDVFAALDNEDVTIRRMPGWGSFQRNDILVFNFPYQMNR
;
A
#
# COMPACT_ATOMS: atom_id res chain seq x y z
N MET A 1 26.62 32.94 -19.84
CA MET A 1 26.90 31.78 -18.96
C MET A 1 25.93 31.63 -17.78
N ASN A 2 25.39 32.71 -17.21
CA ASN A 2 24.48 32.64 -16.05
C ASN A 2 23.05 32.17 -16.37
N VAL A 3 22.54 32.48 -17.57
CA VAL A 3 21.15 32.13 -17.96
C VAL A 3 20.99 30.62 -18.15
N ILE A 4 21.95 29.96 -18.83
CA ILE A 4 21.95 28.50 -19.03
C ILE A 4 22.05 27.77 -17.67
N LYS A 5 22.95 28.22 -16.78
CA LYS A 5 23.04 27.67 -15.41
C LYS A 5 21.74 27.85 -14.62
N LYS A 6 21.05 28.98 -14.77
CA LYS A 6 19.76 29.26 -14.10
C LYS A 6 18.62 28.38 -14.65
N ILE A 7 18.62 28.08 -15.95
CA ILE A 7 17.66 27.17 -16.57
C ILE A 7 17.91 25.73 -16.10
N ILE A 8 19.18 25.30 -16.09
CA ILE A 8 19.56 23.97 -15.59
C ILE A 8 19.16 23.82 -14.11
N ALA A 9 19.45 24.81 -13.27
CA ALA A 9 19.06 24.78 -11.86
C ALA A 9 17.54 24.62 -11.68
N LYS A 10 16.74 25.41 -12.41
CA LYS A 10 15.27 25.28 -12.37
C LYS A 10 14.78 23.90 -12.80
N PHE A 11 15.42 23.28 -13.78
CA PHE A 11 15.06 21.94 -14.24
C PHE A 11 15.42 20.88 -13.19
N VAL A 12 16.58 21.01 -12.55
CA VAL A 12 16.99 20.14 -11.44
C VAL A 12 16.03 20.27 -10.26
N ASP A 13 15.65 21.49 -9.88
CA ASP A 13 14.68 21.73 -8.81
C ASP A 13 13.32 21.09 -9.13
N LEU A 14 12.84 21.26 -10.37
CA LEU A 14 11.59 20.65 -10.82
C LEU A 14 11.66 19.11 -10.75
N ALA A 15 12.74 18.52 -11.26
CA ALA A 15 12.94 17.07 -11.20
C ALA A 15 13.00 16.56 -9.76
N PHE A 16 13.64 17.29 -8.86
CA PHE A 16 13.72 16.96 -7.44
C PHE A 16 12.34 16.97 -6.77
N TYR A 17 11.52 18.00 -7.00
CA TYR A 17 10.16 18.06 -6.44
C TYR A 17 9.26 16.95 -7.01
N MET A 18 9.40 16.62 -8.29
CA MET A 18 8.65 15.54 -8.91
C MET A 18 9.02 14.19 -8.30
N PHE A 19 10.33 13.92 -8.14
CA PHE A 19 10.82 12.73 -7.45
C PHE A 19 10.31 12.64 -6.01
N LEU A 20 10.36 13.74 -5.26
CA LEU A 20 9.83 13.81 -3.90
C LEU A 20 8.33 13.48 -3.87
N GLY A 21 7.56 14.00 -4.83
CA GLY A 21 6.14 13.68 -4.98
C GLY A 21 5.89 12.19 -5.21
N VAL A 22 6.65 11.55 -6.09
CA VAL A 22 6.55 10.10 -6.34
C VAL A 22 6.86 9.29 -5.09
N VAL A 23 7.91 9.67 -4.35
CA VAL A 23 8.26 9.01 -3.08
C VAL A 23 7.11 9.13 -2.07
N VAL A 24 6.51 10.32 -1.93
CA VAL A 24 5.36 10.52 -1.03
C VAL A 24 4.16 9.67 -1.45
N LEU A 25 3.84 9.59 -2.74
CA LEU A 25 2.75 8.74 -3.24
C LEU A 25 3.02 7.25 -2.99
N PHE A 26 4.26 6.81 -3.18
CA PHE A 26 4.67 5.44 -2.89
C PHE A 26 4.54 5.11 -1.40
N LEU A 27 4.99 6.00 -0.51
CA LEU A 27 4.79 5.84 0.93
C LEU A 27 3.30 5.82 1.30
N MET A 28 2.48 6.67 0.69
CA MET A 28 1.03 6.67 0.90
C MET A 28 0.38 5.35 0.45
N GLN A 29 0.83 4.77 -0.66
CA GLN A 29 0.34 3.48 -1.15
C GLN A 29 0.79 2.29 -0.26
N LEU A 30 2.00 2.38 0.32
CA LEU A 30 2.48 1.38 1.26
C LEU A 30 1.71 1.42 2.57
N PHE A 31 1.57 2.62 3.15
CA PHE A 31 1.13 2.81 4.52
C PHE A 31 -0.35 3.14 4.68
N CYS A 32 -0.94 3.92 3.78
CA CYS A 32 -2.27 4.49 3.96
C CYS A 32 -3.35 3.73 3.17
N PHE A 33 -3.17 3.60 1.86
CA PHE A 33 -4.21 3.07 0.97
C PHE A 33 -3.66 2.04 0.01
N THR A 34 -4.46 1.03 -0.32
CA THR A 34 -4.08 0.07 -1.36
C THR A 34 -5.30 -0.38 -2.13
N SER A 35 -5.13 -0.68 -3.42
CA SER A 35 -6.24 -1.15 -4.24
C SER A 35 -6.18 -2.67 -4.41
N PHE A 36 -7.33 -3.32 -4.27
CA PHE A 36 -7.51 -4.74 -4.58
C PHE A 36 -8.62 -4.91 -5.61
N ARG A 37 -8.48 -5.94 -6.45
CA ARG A 37 -9.54 -6.41 -7.33
C ARG A 37 -10.25 -7.59 -6.67
N ILE A 38 -11.57 -7.57 -6.64
CA ILE A 38 -12.38 -8.68 -6.17
C ILE A 38 -12.58 -9.68 -7.32
N PRO A 39 -12.18 -10.97 -7.15
CA PRO A 39 -12.27 -11.98 -8.20
C PRO A 39 -13.47 -12.93 -8.04
N SER A 40 -14.36 -12.69 -7.07
CA SER A 40 -15.44 -13.63 -6.71
C SER A 40 -16.72 -12.90 -6.31
N ASP A 41 -17.87 -13.50 -6.62
CA ASP A 41 -19.21 -12.98 -6.30
C ASP A 41 -19.67 -13.26 -4.86
N SER A 42 -18.76 -13.66 -3.97
CA SER A 42 -19.09 -14.01 -2.58
C SER A 42 -19.62 -12.84 -1.74
N MET A 43 -19.46 -11.61 -2.22
CA MET A 43 -19.87 -10.37 -1.55
C MET A 43 -21.03 -9.65 -2.27
N GLU A 44 -21.72 -10.33 -3.18
CA GLU A 44 -22.91 -9.75 -3.84
C GLU A 44 -24.06 -9.52 -2.85
N PRO A 45 -24.85 -8.43 -3.04
CA PRO A 45 -24.82 -7.48 -4.14
C PRO A 45 -23.87 -6.27 -3.93
N ALA A 46 -23.18 -6.19 -2.79
CA ALA A 46 -22.41 -4.99 -2.40
C ALA A 46 -21.11 -4.83 -3.22
N LEU A 47 -20.42 -5.94 -3.51
CA LEU A 47 -19.23 -5.97 -4.36
C LEU A 47 -19.42 -7.07 -5.42
N LYS A 48 -19.25 -6.70 -6.69
CA LYS A 48 -19.39 -7.61 -7.82
C LYS A 48 -18.02 -8.08 -8.31
N ASP A 49 -17.98 -9.19 -9.04
CA ASP A 49 -16.75 -9.60 -9.71
C ASP A 49 -16.22 -8.50 -10.65
N GLY A 50 -14.90 -8.29 -10.59
CA GLY A 50 -14.20 -7.27 -11.35
C GLY A 50 -14.08 -5.92 -10.65
N ASP A 51 -14.81 -5.67 -9.55
CA ASP A 51 -14.73 -4.41 -8.82
C ASP A 51 -13.34 -4.17 -8.22
N ARG A 52 -12.93 -2.90 -8.22
CA ARG A 52 -11.69 -2.44 -7.58
C ARG A 52 -12.03 -1.64 -6.34
N ILE A 53 -11.63 -2.15 -5.18
CA ILE A 53 -11.81 -1.48 -3.91
C ILE A 53 -10.53 -0.78 -3.47
N LEU A 54 -10.68 0.31 -2.70
CA LEU A 54 -9.57 0.99 -2.03
C LEU A 54 -9.66 0.70 -0.53
N VAL A 55 -8.63 0.04 0.00
CA VAL A 55 -8.58 -0.39 1.41
C VAL A 55 -7.76 0.60 2.22
N ASN A 56 -8.36 1.09 3.31
CA ASN A 56 -7.69 1.93 4.28
C ASN A 56 -6.88 1.08 5.28
N LYS A 57 -5.55 1.16 5.18
CA LYS A 57 -4.61 0.45 6.07
C LYS A 57 -4.34 1.21 7.38
N MET A 58 -4.70 2.49 7.47
CA MET A 58 -4.43 3.34 8.64
C MET A 58 -5.20 2.87 9.89
N ILE A 59 -6.34 2.20 9.73
CA ILE A 59 -7.18 1.73 10.84
C ILE A 59 -6.43 0.70 11.70
N LYS A 60 -5.82 -0.32 11.08
CA LYS A 60 -5.06 -1.37 11.80
C LYS A 60 -3.55 -1.34 11.61
N GLY A 61 -3.06 -0.30 10.95
CA GLY A 61 -1.65 -0.12 10.65
C GLY A 61 -1.18 -0.98 9.48
N ALA A 62 -0.17 -0.49 8.77
CA ALA A 62 0.46 -1.25 7.70
C ALA A 62 1.20 -2.47 8.27
N ARG A 63 1.29 -3.51 7.43
CA ARG A 63 2.06 -4.71 7.73
C ARG A 63 3.52 -4.43 7.43
N LEU A 64 4.36 -4.68 8.43
CA LEU A 64 5.81 -4.69 8.32
C LEU A 64 6.23 -6.15 8.31
N PHE A 65 6.88 -6.55 7.24
CA PHE A 65 7.47 -7.87 7.09
C PHE A 65 8.90 -7.67 6.59
N ASP A 66 9.78 -8.56 6.99
CA ASP A 66 11.17 -8.49 6.57
C ASP A 66 11.27 -8.93 5.11
N VAL A 67 11.65 -8.00 4.24
CA VAL A 67 11.72 -8.24 2.79
C VAL A 67 12.90 -9.16 2.46
N PHE A 68 13.97 -9.13 3.25
CA PHE A 68 15.13 -10.00 3.06
C PHE A 68 14.82 -11.44 3.45
N ALA A 69 14.20 -11.64 4.62
CA ALA A 69 13.74 -12.97 5.04
C ALA A 69 12.69 -13.56 4.07
N ALA A 70 11.82 -12.71 3.50
CA ALA A 70 10.87 -13.13 2.48
C ALA A 70 11.55 -13.58 1.16
N LEU A 71 12.70 -12.99 0.82
CA LEU A 71 13.47 -13.35 -0.36
C LEU A 71 14.21 -14.68 -0.15
N ASP A 72 14.70 -14.91 1.07
CA ASP A 72 15.44 -16.12 1.47
C ASP A 72 14.53 -17.33 1.80
N ASN A 73 13.21 -17.20 1.58
CA ASN A 73 12.18 -18.20 1.89
C ASN A 73 12.15 -18.62 3.38
N GLU A 74 12.55 -17.74 4.29
CA GLU A 74 12.45 -17.99 5.73
C GLU A 74 11.07 -17.61 6.28
N ASP A 75 10.75 -18.10 7.48
CA ASP A 75 9.49 -17.78 8.16
C ASP A 75 9.44 -16.29 8.55
N VAL A 76 8.71 -15.51 7.75
CA VAL A 76 8.63 -14.06 7.95
C VAL A 76 7.66 -13.73 9.08
N THR A 77 8.20 -13.17 10.17
CA THR A 77 7.37 -12.65 11.26
C THR A 77 6.67 -11.37 10.82
N ILE A 78 5.36 -11.45 10.55
CA ILE A 78 4.55 -10.29 10.16
C ILE A 78 4.23 -9.47 11.40
N ARG A 79 4.79 -8.27 11.50
CA ARG A 79 4.44 -7.27 12.52
C ARG A 79 3.49 -6.22 11.93
N ARG A 80 2.65 -5.62 12.77
CA ARG A 80 1.78 -4.51 12.35
C ARG A 80 2.16 -3.25 13.10
N MET A 81 2.11 -2.13 12.39
CA MET A 81 2.20 -0.83 13.04
C MET A 81 0.95 -0.57 13.90
N PRO A 82 1.04 0.28 14.93
CA PRO A 82 -0.15 0.72 15.65
C PRO A 82 -1.14 1.34 14.66
N GLY A 83 -2.39 0.92 14.76
CA GLY A 83 -3.49 1.48 13.99
C GLY A 83 -4.17 2.61 14.76
N TRP A 84 -4.75 3.56 14.04
CA TRP A 84 -5.45 4.70 14.65
C TRP A 84 -6.94 4.45 14.93
N GLY A 85 -7.47 3.26 14.64
CA GLY A 85 -8.89 2.97 14.82
C GLY A 85 -9.21 1.52 15.17
N SER A 86 -10.49 1.27 15.40
CA SER A 86 -11.07 -0.06 15.60
C SER A 86 -12.03 -0.40 14.46
N PHE A 87 -12.32 -1.70 14.30
CA PHE A 87 -13.32 -2.16 13.35
C PHE A 87 -14.72 -1.96 13.93
N GLN A 88 -15.65 -1.59 13.06
CA GLN A 88 -17.06 -1.45 13.38
C GLN A 88 -17.86 -2.59 12.78
N ARG A 89 -19.05 -2.82 13.33
CA ARG A 89 -19.99 -3.80 12.79
C ARG A 89 -20.37 -3.37 11.36
N ASN A 90 -20.38 -4.33 10.43
CA ASN A 90 -20.63 -4.13 8.99
C ASN A 90 -19.45 -3.53 8.19
N ASP A 91 -18.25 -3.39 8.79
CA ASP A 91 -17.05 -3.06 8.01
C ASP A 91 -16.63 -4.23 7.10
N ILE A 92 -16.20 -3.90 5.87
CA ILE A 92 -15.60 -4.86 4.94
C ILE A 92 -14.10 -4.92 5.22
N LEU A 93 -13.62 -6.12 5.57
CA LEU A 93 -12.24 -6.33 5.96
C LEU A 93 -11.49 -7.16 4.93
N VAL A 94 -10.27 -6.71 4.59
CA VAL A 94 -9.32 -7.50 3.81
C VAL A 94 -8.27 -8.10 4.74
N PHE A 95 -8.24 -9.43 4.80
CA PHE A 95 -7.36 -10.19 5.66
C PHE A 95 -6.71 -11.34 4.89
N ASN A 96 -5.63 -11.89 5.46
CA ASN A 96 -4.98 -13.05 4.87
C ASN A 96 -5.73 -14.30 5.31
N PHE A 97 -5.94 -15.23 4.38
CA PHE A 97 -6.61 -16.48 4.67
C PHE A 97 -5.86 -17.23 5.79
N PRO A 98 -6.56 -17.67 6.86
CA PRO A 98 -5.91 -18.17 8.08
C PRO A 98 -5.36 -19.58 7.94
N TYR A 99 -5.88 -20.37 7.00
CA TYR A 99 -5.41 -21.73 6.79
C TYR A 99 -4.18 -21.74 5.89
N GLN A 100 -3.17 -22.51 6.28
CA GLN A 100 -2.09 -22.86 5.37
C GLN A 100 -2.69 -23.70 4.25
N MET A 101 -2.61 -23.22 3.01
CA MET A 101 -2.71 -24.14 1.88
C MET A 101 -1.57 -25.13 2.06
N ASN A 102 -1.87 -26.40 2.32
CA ASN A 102 -0.89 -27.47 2.22
C ASN A 102 -0.26 -27.34 0.83
N ARG A 103 0.97 -26.81 0.79
CA ARG A 103 1.80 -26.74 -0.41
C ARG A 103 2.41 -28.10 -0.68
#